data_AF-A0A946A7Q1-F1
#
_entry.id   AF-A0A946A7Q1-F1
#
_cell.length_a   1.000
_cell.length_b   1.000
_cell.length_c   1.000
_cell.angle_alpha   90.00
_cell.angle_beta   90.00
_cell.angle_gamma   90.00
#
_symmetry.space_group_name_H-M   'P 1'
#
loop_
_entity.id
_entity.type
_entity.pdbx_description
1 polymer ?
#
loop_
_entity_poly.entity_id
_entity_poly.type
_entity_poly.pdbx_seq_one_letter_code
_entity_poly.pdbx_strand_id
1 'polypeptide(L)'
;MKNKIAIQMDDINTIDYAFDSSFMIGLEGQNRNYDLFYYHPNDLFLDEGIVKASGFFIELYDQEGSHVKFLSDKTEVNLNDFKFIFLRQDPPFNMHYITSTYLLDYLSENTKVINNPTAVRNYSEKILPFK
;
A
#
# COMPACT_ATOMS: atom_id res chain seq x y z
N MET A 1 11.09 7.73 17.39
CA MET A 1 9.79 7.18 16.97
C MET A 1 10.06 6.13 15.90
N LYS A 2 9.32 5.03 15.89
CA LYS A 2 9.46 3.97 14.89
C LYS A 2 8.91 4.50 13.55
N ASN A 3 9.61 4.23 12.44
CA ASN A 3 9.10 4.63 11.12
C ASN A 3 7.97 3.68 10.70
N LYS A 4 7.05 4.17 9.88
CA LYS A 4 5.90 3.39 9.40
C LYS A 4 5.97 3.21 7.88
N ILE A 5 5.55 2.06 7.38
CA ILE A 5 5.24 1.85 5.98
C ILE A 5 3.79 1.44 5.81
N ALA A 6 3.20 1.83 4.68
CA ALA A 6 1.87 1.40 4.30
C ALA A 6 1.94 0.52 3.04
N ILE A 7 1.08 -0.50 2.95
CA ILE A 7 0.93 -1.35 1.77
C ILE A 7 -0.53 -1.25 1.32
N GLN A 8 -0.74 -0.65 0.14
CA GLN A 8 -2.01 -0.65 -0.55
C GLN A 8 -2.11 -1.91 -1.40
N MET A 9 -2.95 -2.86 -1.02
CA MET A 9 -3.10 -4.12 -1.76
C MET A 9 -4.51 -4.71 -1.65
N ASP A 10 -4.77 -5.73 -2.45
CA ASP A 10 -5.95 -6.57 -2.35
C ASP A 10 -5.97 -7.36 -1.02
N ASP A 11 -7.00 -8.18 -0.80
CA ASP A 11 -7.22 -8.84 0.49
C ASP A 11 -6.00 -9.68 0.94
N ILE A 12 -5.38 -9.24 2.04
CA ILE A 12 -4.21 -9.91 2.61
C ILE A 12 -4.50 -11.35 3.06
N ASN A 13 -5.77 -11.72 3.23
CA ASN A 13 -6.15 -13.09 3.58
C ASN A 13 -6.20 -14.03 2.37
N THR A 14 -6.24 -13.50 1.14
CA THR A 14 -6.36 -14.32 -0.08
C THR A 14 -5.04 -14.51 -0.82
N ILE A 15 -3.95 -13.93 -0.32
CA ILE A 15 -2.63 -14.01 -0.95
C ILE A 15 -2.02 -15.41 -0.84
N ASP A 16 -1.25 -15.79 -1.84
CA ASP A 16 -0.31 -16.91 -1.75
C ASP A 16 0.94 -16.43 -1.01
N TYR A 17 0.99 -16.63 0.31
CA TYR A 17 2.06 -16.11 1.16
C TYR A 17 3.47 -16.57 0.74
N ALA A 18 3.59 -17.70 0.03
CA ALA A 18 4.88 -18.22 -0.42
C ALA A 18 5.43 -17.45 -1.63
N PHE A 19 4.57 -16.81 -2.43
CA PHE A 19 4.94 -16.15 -3.68
C PHE A 19 4.49 -14.68 -3.78
N ASP A 20 3.73 -14.18 -2.81
CA ASP A 20 3.29 -12.79 -2.79
C ASP A 20 4.45 -11.85 -2.42
N SER A 21 4.90 -11.07 -3.39
CA SER A 21 5.99 -10.11 -3.17
C SER A 21 5.59 -8.94 -2.27
N SER A 22 4.31 -8.61 -2.11
CA SER A 22 3.84 -7.59 -1.17
C SER A 22 4.04 -8.07 0.28
N PHE A 23 3.78 -9.35 0.53
CA PHE A 23 4.07 -10.02 1.79
C PHE A 23 5.57 -10.01 2.11
N MET A 24 6.42 -10.35 1.13
CA MET A 24 7.88 -10.30 1.30
C MET A 24 8.38 -8.88 1.62
N ILE A 25 7.82 -7.85 0.97
CA ILE A 25 8.11 -6.44 1.28
C ILE A 25 7.72 -6.11 2.71
N GLY A 26 6.54 -6.56 3.16
CA GLY A 26 6.05 -6.37 4.52
C GLY A 26 6.97 -7.01 5.56
N LEU A 27 7.32 -8.28 5.38
CA LEU A 27 8.26 -9.00 6.27
C LEU A 27 9.60 -8.26 6.39
N GLU A 28 10.17 -7.83 5.27
CA GLU A 28 11.43 -7.09 5.29
C GLU A 28 11.28 -5.70 5.95
N GLY A 29 10.13 -5.05 5.81
CA GLY A 29 9.78 -3.85 6.55
C GLY A 29 9.85 -4.06 8.07
N GLN A 30 9.27 -5.16 8.56
CA GLN A 30 9.33 -5.53 9.98
C GLN A 30 10.75 -5.84 10.44
N ASN A 31 11.52 -6.59 9.65
CA ASN A 31 12.93 -6.89 9.95
C ASN A 31 13.77 -5.62 10.13
N ARG A 32 13.41 -4.56 9.39
CA ARG A 32 14.03 -3.22 9.50
C ARG A 32 13.41 -2.34 10.59
N ASN A 33 12.58 -2.91 11.45
CA ASN A 33 11.88 -2.24 12.55
C ASN A 33 10.94 -1.12 12.05
N TYR A 34 10.19 -1.35 10.98
CA TYR A 34 9.05 -0.50 10.58
C TYR A 34 7.75 -1.07 11.13
N ASP A 35 6.81 -0.18 11.47
CA ASP A 35 5.41 -0.58 11.68
C ASP A 35 4.72 -0.74 10.33
N LEU A 36 3.93 -1.80 10.19
CA LEU A 36 3.17 -2.08 8.99
C LEU A 36 1.74 -1.59 9.12
N PHE A 37 1.28 -0.87 8.11
CA PHE A 37 -0.12 -0.55 7.91
C PHE A 37 -0.59 -1.12 6.57
N TYR A 38 -1.72 -1.78 6.58
CA TYR A 38 -2.34 -2.38 5.40
C TYR A 38 -3.70 -1.74 5.16
N TYR A 39 -4.00 -1.40 3.91
CA TYR A 39 -5.31 -0.89 3.52
C TYR A 39 -5.66 -1.31 2.09
N HIS A 40 -6.97 -1.41 1.82
CA HIS A 40 -7.45 -1.66 0.47
C HIS A 40 -7.45 -0.38 -0.38
N PRO A 41 -7.33 -0.49 -1.70
CA PRO A 41 -7.54 0.63 -2.62
C PRO A 41 -8.82 1.43 -2.39
N ASN A 42 -9.92 0.72 -2.09
CA ASN A 42 -11.23 1.32 -1.83
C ASN A 42 -11.30 2.12 -0.53
N ASP A 43 -10.31 1.97 0.33
CA ASP A 43 -10.23 2.66 1.62
C ASP A 43 -9.31 3.89 1.57
N LEU A 44 -8.83 4.29 0.39
CA LEU A 44 -8.06 5.51 0.17
C LEU A 44 -9.00 6.68 -0.16
N PHE A 45 -8.85 7.79 0.55
CA PHE A 45 -9.70 8.96 0.36
C PHE A 45 -8.98 10.27 0.63
N LEU A 46 -9.58 11.38 0.16
CA LEU A 46 -9.16 12.74 0.46
C LEU A 46 -10.18 13.35 1.42
N ASP A 47 -9.72 13.82 2.57
CA ASP A 47 -10.55 14.47 3.57
C ASP A 47 -9.94 15.83 3.93
N GLU A 48 -10.66 16.90 3.64
CA GLU A 48 -10.21 18.29 3.84
C GLU A 48 -8.80 18.59 3.27
N GLY A 49 -8.47 17.97 2.13
CA GLY A 49 -7.16 18.13 1.48
C GLY A 49 -6.04 17.25 2.06
N ILE A 50 -6.36 16.38 3.02
CA ILE A 50 -5.44 15.41 3.61
C ILE A 50 -5.73 14.04 3.00
N VAL A 51 -4.70 13.41 2.43
CA VAL A 51 -4.80 12.04 1.92
C VAL A 51 -4.79 11.07 3.11
N LYS A 52 -5.88 10.34 3.29
CA LYS A 52 -6.08 9.39 4.37
C LYS A 52 -6.40 8.00 3.85
N ALA A 53 -6.19 6.99 4.70
CA ALA A 53 -6.63 5.64 4.43
C ALA A 53 -7.24 4.98 5.67
N SER A 54 -8.27 4.15 5.46
CA SER A 54 -8.85 3.30 6.50
C SER A 54 -8.29 1.88 6.40
N GLY A 55 -7.60 1.42 7.42
CA GLY A 55 -6.88 0.16 7.34
C GLY A 55 -6.50 -0.38 8.70
N PHE A 56 -5.50 -1.26 8.73
CA PHE A 56 -5.12 -2.00 9.92
C PHE A 56 -3.62 -1.93 10.14
N PHE A 57 -3.21 -1.75 11.39
CA PHE A 57 -1.85 -2.12 11.77
C PHE A 57 -1.75 -3.63 11.85
N ILE A 58 -0.72 -4.19 11.24
CA ILE A 58 -0.56 -5.64 11.12
C ILE A 58 0.82 -6.10 11.55
N GLU A 59 0.92 -7.36 11.91
CA GLU A 59 2.15 -8.12 12.02
C GLU A 59 2.08 -9.32 11.07
N LEU A 60 3.15 -9.56 10.31
CA LEU A 60 3.28 -10.68 9.38
C LEU A 60 4.22 -11.75 9.94
N TYR A 61 3.89 -13.01 9.69
CA TYR A 61 4.68 -14.17 10.11
C TYR A 61 4.89 -15.12 8.95
N ASP A 62 6.10 -15.62 8.77
CA ASP A 62 6.41 -16.67 7.79
C ASP A 62 5.98 -18.05 8.34
N GLN A 63 4.66 -18.22 8.50
CA GLN A 63 4.05 -19.45 9.01
C GLN A 63 2.70 -19.71 8.32
N GLU A 64 2.57 -20.92 7.77
CA GLU A 64 1.36 -21.38 7.11
C GLU A 64 0.14 -21.32 8.05
N GLY A 65 -0.96 -20.73 7.56
CA GLY A 65 -2.23 -20.63 8.29
C GLY A 65 -2.29 -19.57 9.40
N SER A 66 -1.21 -18.82 9.64
CA SER A 66 -1.17 -17.71 10.62
C SER A 66 -0.31 -16.54 10.12
N HIS A 67 -0.29 -16.30 8.80
CA HIS A 67 0.65 -15.40 8.16
C HIS A 67 0.41 -13.91 8.45
N VAL A 68 -0.77 -13.55 8.97
CA VAL A 68 -1.14 -12.18 9.33
C VAL A 68 -1.81 -12.13 10.70
N LYS A 69 -1.46 -11.10 11.49
CA LYS A 69 -2.13 -10.74 12.73
C LYS A 69 -2.49 -9.27 12.70
N PHE A 70 -3.77 -8.98 12.92
CA PHE A 70 -4.26 -7.62 13.06
C PHE A 70 -3.96 -7.10 14.47
N LEU A 71 -3.23 -5.99 14.55
CA LEU A 71 -2.83 -5.33 15.79
C LEU A 71 -3.80 -4.22 16.21
N SER A 72 -4.72 -3.85 15.34
CA SER A 72 -5.74 -2.84 15.57
C SER A 72 -7.07 -3.22 14.92
N ASP A 73 -8.15 -2.59 15.38
CA ASP A 73 -9.36 -2.45 14.57
C ASP A 73 -9.08 -1.59 13.33
N LYS A 74 -10.04 -1.56 12.39
CA LYS A 74 -9.95 -0.69 11.22
C LYS A 74 -9.90 0.77 11.66
N THR A 75 -8.86 1.48 11.28
CA THR A 75 -8.57 2.84 11.74
C THR A 75 -8.14 3.74 10.60
N GLU A 76 -8.49 5.02 10.71
CA GLU A 76 -8.11 6.06 9.76
C GLU A 76 -6.75 6.65 10.11
N VAL A 77 -5.88 6.79 9.11
CA VAL A 77 -4.55 7.38 9.27
C VAL A 77 -4.30 8.46 8.22
N ASN A 78 -3.52 9.47 8.60
CA ASN A 78 -2.94 10.40 7.63
C ASN A 78 -1.76 9.72 6.93
N LEU A 79 -1.83 9.60 5.61
CA LEU A 79 -0.79 8.92 4.84
C LEU A 79 0.53 9.70 4.80
N ASN A 80 0.53 11.00 5.12
CA ASN A 80 1.78 11.78 5.30
C ASN A 80 2.59 11.37 6.54
N ASP A 81 2.02 10.58 7.46
CA ASP A 81 2.75 10.07 8.63
C ASP A 81 3.59 8.82 8.31
N PHE A 82 3.56 8.36 7.06
CA PHE A 82 4.26 7.18 6.59
C PHE A 82 5.48 7.56 5.77
N LYS A 83 6.57 6.81 5.94
CA LYS A 83 7.80 7.04 5.18
C LYS A 83 7.69 6.51 3.76
N PHE A 84 7.08 5.34 3.62
CA PHE A 84 6.88 4.66 2.35
C PHE A 84 5.46 4.15 2.23
N ILE A 85 4.91 4.22 1.02
CA ILE A 85 3.64 3.60 0.66
C ILE A 85 3.89 2.72 -0.55
N PHE A 86 3.60 1.43 -0.43
CA PHE A 86 3.72 0.47 -1.52
C PHE A 86 2.37 0.34 -2.24
N LEU A 87 2.29 0.84 -3.47
CA LEU A 87 1.17 0.68 -4.39
C LEU A 87 1.26 -0.72 -5.03
N ARG A 88 0.50 -1.67 -4.47
CA ARG A 88 0.55 -3.11 -4.76
C ARG A 88 -0.81 -3.70 -5.11
N GLN A 89 -1.78 -2.86 -5.49
CA GLN A 89 -3.06 -3.34 -5.99
C GLN A 89 -2.89 -4.01 -7.36
N ASP A 90 -3.59 -5.11 -7.56
CA ASP A 90 -3.56 -5.85 -8.81
C ASP A 90 -4.39 -5.16 -9.92
N PRO A 91 -4.15 -5.50 -11.20
CA PRO A 91 -5.03 -5.11 -12.29
C PRO A 91 -6.48 -5.60 -12.05
N PRO A 92 -7.50 -4.97 -12.67
CA PRO A 92 -7.39 -4.17 -13.89
C PRO A 92 -7.02 -2.70 -13.65
N PHE A 93 -6.29 -2.12 -14.61
CA PHE A 93 -6.03 -0.69 -14.66
C PHE A 93 -7.29 0.08 -15.10
N ASN A 94 -8.17 0.35 -14.14
CA ASN A 94 -9.48 0.99 -14.33
C ASN A 94 -9.52 2.42 -13.72
N MET A 95 -10.69 3.06 -13.74
CA MET A 95 -10.83 4.42 -13.20
C MET A 95 -10.56 4.50 -11.69
N HIS A 96 -10.86 3.44 -10.94
CA HIS A 96 -10.54 3.38 -9.52
C HIS A 96 -9.02 3.37 -9.32
N TYR A 97 -8.29 2.49 -10.03
CA TYR A 97 -6.83 2.45 -10.03
C TYR A 97 -6.24 3.84 -10.34
N ILE A 98 -6.70 4.45 -11.44
CA ILE A 98 -6.25 5.79 -11.86
C ILE A 98 -6.52 6.83 -10.77
N THR A 99 -7.71 6.82 -10.17
CA THR A 99 -8.07 7.75 -9.10
C THR A 99 -7.14 7.61 -7.90
N SER A 100 -6.84 6.37 -7.47
CA SER A 100 -5.89 6.12 -6.38
C SER A 100 -4.52 6.73 -6.70
N THR A 101 -4.05 6.64 -7.95
CA THR A 101 -2.77 7.25 -8.33
C THR A 101 -2.79 8.78 -8.24
N TYR A 102 -3.92 9.45 -8.49
CA TYR A 102 -4.01 10.90 -8.31
C TYR A 102 -4.03 11.30 -6.84
N LEU A 103 -4.74 10.55 -6.00
CA LEU A 103 -4.77 10.78 -4.56
C LEU A 103 -3.37 10.63 -3.93
N LEU A 104 -2.66 9.57 -4.30
CA LEU A 104 -1.31 9.31 -3.81
C LEU A 104 -0.28 10.34 -4.31
N ASP A 105 -0.51 10.99 -5.46
CA ASP A 105 0.34 12.06 -5.99
C ASP A 105 0.20 13.37 -5.19
N TYR A 106 -0.84 13.50 -4.36
CA TYR A 106 -1.09 14.67 -3.52
C TYR A 106 -0.33 14.62 -2.18
N LEU A 107 0.38 13.51 -1.92
CA LEU A 107 1.21 13.37 -0.73
C LEU A 107 2.43 14.30 -0.78
N SER A 108 2.89 14.73 0.39
CA SER A 108 4.10 15.53 0.50
C SER A 108 5.37 14.73 0.17
N GLU A 109 6.46 15.43 -0.12
CA GLU A 109 7.76 14.82 -0.42
C GLU A 109 8.35 13.96 0.72
N ASN A 110 7.82 14.09 1.94
CA ASN A 110 8.21 13.29 3.10
C ASN A 110 7.73 11.83 3.00
N THR A 111 6.69 11.57 2.20
CA THR A 111 6.11 10.25 1.99
C THR A 111 6.38 9.77 0.58
N LYS A 112 7.16 8.70 0.45
CA LYS A 112 7.52 8.14 -0.86
C LYS A 112 6.57 7.03 -1.26
N VAL A 113 5.87 7.21 -2.37
CA VAL A 113 5.01 6.19 -2.97
C VAL A 113 5.79 5.36 -3.98
N ILE A 114 5.71 4.04 -3.84
CA ILE A 114 6.44 3.05 -4.62
C ILE A 114 5.41 2.07 -5.22
N ASN A 115 5.18 2.01 -6.53
CA ASN A 115 5.82 2.82 -7.56
C ASN A 115 5.28 4.25 -7.63
N ASN A 116 6.02 5.13 -8.31
CA ASN A 116 5.63 6.52 -8.50
C ASN A 116 4.23 6.59 -9.17
N PRO A 117 3.23 7.26 -8.56
CA PRO A 117 1.86 7.24 -9.07
C PRO A 117 1.72 7.85 -10.47
N THR A 118 2.47 8.92 -10.75
CA THR A 118 2.53 9.56 -12.08
C THR A 118 3.07 8.61 -13.14
N ALA A 119 4.12 7.85 -12.82
CA ALA A 119 4.66 6.87 -13.75
C ALA A 119 3.65 5.74 -14.02
N VAL A 120 3.02 5.20 -12.96
CA VAL A 120 2.06 4.11 -13.08
C VAL A 120 0.90 4.47 -14.01
N ARG A 121 0.37 5.69 -13.94
CA ARG A 121 -0.74 6.10 -14.80
C ARG A 121 -0.36 6.48 -16.24
N ASN A 122 0.91 6.82 -16.49
CA ASN A 122 1.38 7.29 -17.81
C ASN A 122 2.16 6.25 -18.62
N TYR A 123 2.64 5.18 -17.97
CA TYR A 123 3.45 4.12 -18.57
C TYR A 123 2.73 2.78 -18.47
N SER A 124 1.55 2.69 -19.09
CA SER A 124 0.77 1.45 -19.14
C SER A 124 1.57 0.32 -19.78
N GLU A 125 1.68 -0.82 -19.09
CA GLU A 125 2.45 -1.99 -19.53
C GLU A 125 2.04 -2.49 -20.92
N LYS A 126 0.74 -2.41 -21.27
CA LYS A 126 0.23 -2.87 -22.57
C LYS A 126 0.55 -1.93 -23.73
N ILE A 127 0.80 -0.65 -23.45
CA ILE A 127 1.00 0.38 -24.49
C ILE A 127 2.47 0.78 -24.60
N LEU A 128 3.20 0.77 -23.49
CA LEU A 128 4.60 1.20 -23.41
C LEU A 128 5.52 0.52 -24.45
N PRO A 129 5.40 -0.78 -24.76
CA PRO A 129 6.26 -1.43 -25.76
C PRO A 129 6.14 -0.87 -27.17
N PHE A 130 5.10 -0.08 -27.47
CA PHE A 130 4.88 0.55 -28.77
C PHE A 130 5.37 2.01 -28.84
N LYS A 131 5.94 2.54 -27.76
CA LYS A 131 6.54 3.88 -27.71
C LYS A 131 8.02 3.87 -28.08
#